data_AF-A0A822C748-F1
#
_entry.id   AF-A0A822C748-F1
#
_cell.length_a   1.000
_cell.length_b   1.000
_cell.length_c   1.000
_cell.angle_alpha   90.00
_cell.angle_beta   90.00
_cell.angle_gamma   90.00
#
_symmetry.space_group_name_H-M   'P 1'
#
loop_
_entity.id
_entity.type
_entity.pdbx_description
1 polymer ?
#
loop_
_entity_poly.entity_id
_entity_poly.type
_entity_poly.pdbx_seq_one_letter_code
_entity_poly.pdbx_strand_id
1 'polypeptide(L)' 'MMFGILSFFLLFSLCCSRSLPKVQQPDPECDYNITQLIQSKGYPWEEHKVTTADGYILGVF' A
#
# COMPACT_ATOMS: atom_id res chain seq x y z
N MET A 1 -50.55 -3.71 10.75
CA MET A 1 -49.79 -3.27 9.54
C MET A 1 -48.54 -2.47 9.90
N MET A 2 -48.52 -1.64 10.96
CA MET A 2 -47.39 -0.76 11.32
C MET A 2 -46.20 -1.40 12.06
N PHE A 3 -46.41 -2.53 12.75
CA PHE A 3 -45.32 -3.26 13.43
C PHE A 3 -44.43 -4.07 12.48
N GLY A 4 -44.98 -4.51 11.34
CA GLY A 4 -44.23 -5.29 10.33
C GLY A 4 -43.22 -4.43 9.56
N ILE A 5 -43.57 -3.18 9.25
CA ILE A 5 -42.65 -2.23 8.59
C ILE A 5 -41.49 -1.83 9.51
N LEU A 6 -41.75 -1.63 10.81
CA LEU A 6 -40.70 -1.28 11.78
C LEU A 6 -39.67 -2.42 11.95
N SER A 7 -40.14 -3.67 11.97
CA SER A 7 -39.28 -4.86 12.00
C SER A 7 -38.42 -4.99 10.73
N PHE A 8 -39.01 -4.70 9.56
CA PHE A 8 -38.31 -4.74 8.28
C PHE A 8 -37.20 -3.69 8.18
N PHE A 9 -37.45 -2.46 8.67
CA PHE A 9 -36.45 -1.39 8.74
C PHE A 9 -35.28 -1.73 9.68
N LEU A 10 -35.55 -2.38 10.83
CA LEU A 10 -34.52 -2.79 11.78
C LEU A 10 -33.63 -3.92 11.23
N LEU A 11 -34.21 -4.88 10.49
CA LEU A 11 -33.46 -5.96 9.85
C LEU A 11 -32.62 -5.48 8.65
N PHE A 12 -33.13 -4.51 7.88
CA PHE A 12 -32.39 -3.90 6.77
C PHE A 12 -31.18 -3.10 7.29
N SER A 13 -31.35 -2.37 8.40
CA SER A 13 -30.26 -1.62 9.04
C SER A 13 -29.18 -2.53 9.63
N LEU A 14 -29.53 -3.71 10.15
CA LEU A 14 -28.56 -4.64 10.75
C LEU A 14 -27.71 -5.38 9.70
N CYS A 15 -28.22 -5.52 8.47
CA CYS A 15 -27.51 -6.20 7.38
C CYS A 15 -26.45 -5.29 6.72
N CYS A 16 -26.66 -3.97 6.70
CA CYS A 16 -25.75 -3.02 6.03
C CYS A 16 -24.46 -2.69 6.79
N SER A 17 -24.30 -3.12 8.06
CA SER A 17 -23.13 -2.74 8.88
C SER A 17 -21.98 -3.75 8.87
N ARG A 18 -22.02 -4.81 8.04
CA ARG A 18 -20.84 -5.65 7.82
C ARG A 18 -19.85 -4.89 6.94
N SER A 19 -19.04 -4.02 7.55
CA SER A 19 -17.83 -3.52 6.92
C SER A 19 -16.97 -4.73 6.54
N LEU A 20 -16.79 -4.95 5.24
CA LEU A 20 -15.78 -5.88 4.75
C LEU A 20 -14.45 -5.57 5.44
N PRO A 21 -13.65 -6.59 5.81
CA PRO A 21 -12.31 -6.33 6.32
C PRO A 21 -11.61 -5.44 5.29
N LYS A 22 -11.22 -4.24 5.73
CA LYS A 22 -10.52 -3.27 4.89
C LYS A 22 -9.23 -3.97 4.47
N VAL A 23 -9.16 -4.40 3.20
CA VAL A 23 -7.92 -4.94 2.66
C VAL A 23 -6.91 -3.82 2.79
N GLN A 24 -5.96 -3.99 3.71
CA GLN A 24 -4.90 -3.02 3.93
C GLN A 24 -4.16 -2.91 2.60
N GLN A 25 -4.15 -1.73 2.00
CA GLN A 25 -3.33 -1.52 0.83
C GLN A 25 -1.87 -1.78 1.23
N PRO A 26 -1.07 -2.43 0.35
CA PRO A 26 0.34 -2.64 0.63
C PRO A 26 1.03 -1.29 0.87
N ASP A 27 2.08 -1.31 1.69
CA ASP A 27 2.91 -0.14 1.90
C ASP A 27 3.42 0.35 0.54
N PRO A 28 3.22 1.63 0.17
CA PRO A 28 3.71 2.17 -1.11
C PRO A 28 5.23 2.03 -1.27
N GLU A 29 5.99 1.90 -0.18
CA GLU A 29 7.44 1.71 -0.21
C GLU A 29 7.86 0.31 -0.70
N CYS A 30 6.95 -0.66 -0.73
CA CYS A 30 7.24 -2.00 -1.27
C CYS A 30 7.63 -1.98 -2.76
N ASP A 31 7.17 -0.97 -3.50
CA ASP A 31 7.42 -0.82 -4.93
C ASP A 31 8.57 0.17 -5.22
N TYR A 32 9.21 0.72 -4.19
CA TYR A 32 10.31 1.67 -4.36
C TYR A 32 11.59 0.95 -4.75
N ASN A 33 12.36 1.58 -5.65
CA ASN A 33 13.76 1.24 -5.80
C ASN A 33 14.57 1.79 -4.60
N ILE A 34 15.86 1.41 -4.53
CA ILE A 34 16.73 1.73 -3.38
C ILE A 34 16.80 3.24 -3.14
N THR A 35 16.99 4.06 -4.18
CA THR A 35 17.13 5.51 -4.02
C THR A 35 15.83 6.21 -3.67
N GLN A 36 14.70 5.75 -4.21
CA GLN A 36 13.37 6.22 -3.81
C GLN A 36 13.10 5.94 -2.33
N LEU A 37 13.53 4.78 -1.82
CA LEU A 37 13.43 4.45 -0.40
C LEU A 37 14.31 5.35 0.47
N ILE A 38 15.56 5.62 0.09
CA ILE A 38 16.45 6.51 0.85
C ILE A 38 15.89 7.94 0.85
N GLN A 39 15.42 8.40 -0.30
CA GLN A 39 14.81 9.72 -0.47
C GLN A 39 13.50 9.87 0.33
N SER A 40 12.65 8.84 0.39
CA SER A 40 11.39 8.89 1.15
C SER A 40 11.62 9.15 2.63
N LYS A 41 12.79 8.73 3.15
CA LYS A 41 13.21 8.95 4.54
C LYS A 41 13.93 10.28 4.75
N GLY A 42 14.14 11.08 3.71
CA GLY A 42 14.76 12.41 3.79
C GLY A 42 16.28 12.40 3.90
N TYR A 43 16.93 11.27 3.61
CA TYR A 43 18.39 11.19 3.54
C TYR A 43 18.89 11.61 2.15
N PRO A 44 20.07 12.25 2.07
CA PRO A 44 20.74 12.46 0.78
C PRO A 44 21.17 11.11 0.19
N TRP A 45 21.23 11.03 -1.14
CA TRP A 45 21.61 9.82 -1.87
C TRP A 45 22.44 10.17 -3.10
N GLU A 46 23.16 9.17 -3.60
CA GLU A 46 23.94 9.25 -4.85
C GLU A 46 23.97 7.88 -5.53
N GLU A 47 23.96 7.85 -6.86
CA GLU A 47 24.08 6.63 -7.65
C GLU A 47 25.37 6.63 -8.47
N HIS A 48 26.03 5.48 -8.55
CA HIS A 48 27.26 5.30 -9.32
C HIS A 48 27.17 4.07 -10.22
N LYS A 49 27.81 4.16 -11.39
CA LYS A 49 28.03 3.02 -12.28
C LYS A 49 29.51 2.67 -12.27
N VAL A 50 29.83 1.44 -11.88
CA VAL A 50 31.20 0.95 -11.79
C VAL A 50 31.40 -0.17 -12.79
N THR A 51 32.38 -0.02 -13.69
CA THR A 51 32.76 -1.08 -14.63
C THR A 51 33.85 -1.94 -14.00
N THR A 52 33.60 -3.24 -13.86
CA THR A 52 34.58 -4.20 -13.34
C THR A 52 35.59 -4.61 -14.42
N ALA A 53 36.70 -5.24 -14.01
CA ALA A 53 37.77 -5.63 -14.92
C ALA A 53 37.32 -6.64 -16.00
N ASP A 54 36.32 -7.46 -15.70
CA ASP A 54 35.69 -8.42 -16.61
C ASP A 54 34.53 -7.82 -17.44
N GLY A 55 34.30 -6.51 -17.32
CA GLY A 55 33.41 -5.75 -18.20
C GLY A 55 31.94 -5.66 -17.75
N TYR A 56 31.60 -6.13 -16.55
CA TYR A 56 30.25 -5.92 -16.00
C TYR A 56 30.09 -4.48 -15.49
N ILE A 57 28.87 -3.96 -15.57
CA ILE A 57 28.50 -2.63 -15.04
C ILE A 57 27.66 -2.84 -13.79
N LEU A 58 28.21 -2.48 -12.63
CA LEU A 58 27.54 -2.52 -11.34
C LEU A 58 26.86 -1.18 -11.06
N GLY A 59 25.57 -1.21 -10.72
CA GLY A 59 24.87 -0.06 -10.16
C GLY A 59 25.03 -0.06 -8.64
N VAL A 60 25.63 1.00 -8.09
CA VAL A 60 25.69 1.28 -6.67
C VAL A 60 24.64 2.37 -6.39
N PHE A 61 23.62 2.03 -5.61
CA PHE A 61 22.41 2.83 -5.36
C PHE A 61 22.25 3.12 -3.87
#